data_AF-A0A382J8B1-F1
#
_entry.id   AF-A0A382J8B1-F1
#
_cell.length_a   1.000
_cell.length_b   1.000
_cell.length_c   1.000
_cell.angle_alpha   90.00
_cell.angle_beta   90.00
_cell.angle_gamma   90.00
#
_symmetry.space_group_name_H-M   'P 1'
#
loop_
_entity.id
_entity.type
_entity.pdbx_description
1 polymer ?
#
loop_
_entity_poly.entity_id
_entity_poly.type
_entity_poly.pdbx_seq_one_letter_code
_entity_poly.pdbx_strand_id
1 'polypeptide(L)'
;LLPKQRRLNGLGDKENFSISDDALLQLIRYYTKEAGVRGLEREIAKLCRKVVTEQALDGGAVAEVLESDALEKHNGVRKFNFGRAEEENQVGIVTGLAWTQVGGELLNIEAVAVPGKGLQTKTGSLGDVMQESIQAALTFVRSRASFLGVPLDFHETLDIHVHVPEGATPKDGPSAGIGMCTAVVSVLTAIPVRADVAMTGEITLRGRVLPIGGLKEKLLAAHRGGVEMVIIPDENERDLKEVPDKIKQDLDIRPVKWMDQVIELALERRPEPLDEELLANPKVPPVKKPIDDGPVVNPH
;
A
#
# COMPACT_ATOMS: atom_id res chain seq x y z
N LEU A 1 14.51 -0.52 25.09
CA LEU A 1 13.53 0.52 25.50
C LEU A 1 12.94 0.23 26.87
N LEU A 2 12.34 -0.96 27.07
CA LEU A 2 11.71 -1.35 28.33
C LEU A 2 12.60 -1.22 29.57
N PRO A 3 13.86 -1.72 29.61
CA PRO A 3 14.73 -1.57 30.80
C PRO A 3 15.08 -0.11 31.14
N LYS A 4 15.07 0.78 30.13
CA LYS A 4 15.31 2.21 30.32
C LYS A 4 14.09 2.87 30.95
N GLN A 5 12.89 2.60 30.40
CA GLN A 5 11.64 3.19 30.90
C GLN A 5 11.25 2.67 32.28
N ARG A 6 11.54 1.40 32.61
CA ARG A 6 11.38 0.87 33.97
C ARG A 6 12.11 1.73 35.01
N ARG A 7 13.43 1.91 34.80
CA ARG A 7 14.29 2.72 35.68
C ARG A 7 13.82 4.16 35.81
N LEU A 8 13.46 4.81 34.69
CA LEU A 8 13.03 6.22 34.70
C LEU A 8 11.71 6.45 35.44
N ASN A 9 10.81 5.47 35.49
CA ASN A 9 9.50 5.61 36.10
C ASN A 9 9.45 5.05 37.54
N GLY A 10 10.58 4.67 38.13
CA GLY A 10 10.62 4.17 39.51
C GLY A 10 10.16 2.72 39.67
N LEU A 11 9.93 1.99 38.57
CA LEU A 11 9.85 0.54 38.55
C LEU A 11 11.30 0.02 38.61
N GLY A 12 11.89 -0.02 39.80
CA GLY A 12 13.29 -0.44 40.00
C GLY A 12 13.60 -1.84 39.44
N ASP A 13 14.84 -2.30 39.63
CA ASP A 13 15.31 -3.64 39.23
C ASP A 13 14.62 -4.81 39.97
N LYS A 14 13.48 -4.56 40.63
CA LYS A 14 12.63 -5.62 41.18
C LYS A 14 12.20 -6.52 40.02
N GLU A 15 12.51 -7.81 40.14
CA GLU A 15 12.29 -8.82 39.10
C GLU A 15 10.82 -8.97 38.69
N ASN A 16 9.91 -8.45 39.52
CA ASN A 16 8.47 -8.69 39.42
C ASN A 16 7.70 -7.76 38.46
N PHE A 17 8.35 -7.13 37.48
CA PHE A 17 7.62 -6.41 36.42
C PHE A 17 8.24 -6.64 35.06
N SER A 18 7.54 -7.44 34.27
CA SER A 18 7.84 -7.70 32.86
C SER A 18 6.61 -7.41 32.01
N ILE A 19 6.82 -7.24 30.71
CA ILE A 19 5.75 -7.17 29.72
C ILE A 19 5.95 -8.41 28.87
N SER A 20 4.88 -9.17 28.63
CA SER A 20 4.99 -10.34 27.77
C SER A 20 5.35 -9.93 26.33
N ASP A 21 6.00 -10.83 25.60
CA ASP A 21 6.38 -10.56 24.21
C ASP A 21 5.14 -10.28 23.34
N ASP A 22 4.00 -10.92 23.63
CA ASP A 22 2.72 -10.62 22.97
C ASP A 22 2.25 -9.19 23.25
N ALA A 23 2.31 -8.73 24.51
CA ALA A 23 1.94 -7.36 24.86
C ALA A 23 2.88 -6.32 24.21
N LEU A 24 4.17 -6.59 24.12
CA LEU A 24 5.11 -5.75 23.37
C LEU A 24 4.77 -5.71 21.88
N LEU A 25 4.44 -6.86 21.30
CA LEU A 25 4.04 -6.95 19.89
C LEU A 25 2.73 -6.18 19.63
N GLN A 26 1.75 -6.26 20.54
CA GLN A 26 0.50 -5.50 20.43
C GLN A 26 0.72 -3.99 20.59
N LEU A 27 1.65 -3.54 21.46
CA LEU A 27 2.05 -2.14 21.53
C LEU A 27 2.62 -1.64 20.20
N ILE A 28 3.48 -2.43 19.57
CA ILE A 28 4.04 -2.10 18.25
C ILE A 28 2.93 -2.01 17.20
N ARG A 29 2.02 -2.99 17.18
CA ARG A 29 0.99 -3.15 16.14
C ARG A 29 -0.16 -2.14 16.23
N TYR A 30 -0.68 -1.90 17.43
CA TYR A 30 -1.95 -1.20 17.62
C TYR A 30 -1.81 0.18 18.28
N TYR A 31 -0.64 0.50 18.83
CA TYR A 31 -0.41 1.76 19.56
C TYR A 31 0.70 2.63 18.95
N THR A 32 1.41 2.14 17.93
CA THR A 32 2.45 2.88 17.21
C THR A 32 2.35 2.67 15.70
N LYS A 33 2.65 3.72 14.92
CA LYS A 33 2.78 3.64 13.46
C LYS A 33 3.96 4.53 13.02
N GLU A 34 5.17 3.97 13.05
CA GLU A 34 6.41 4.70 12.74
C GLU A 34 7.50 3.74 12.22
N ALA A 35 8.50 4.27 11.52
CA ALA A 35 9.71 3.51 11.16
C ALA A 35 10.74 3.44 12.30
N GLY A 36 10.68 4.40 13.23
CA GLY A 36 11.54 4.47 14.42
C GLY A 36 10.93 3.76 15.63
N VAL A 37 11.36 4.16 16.83
CA VAL A 37 10.86 3.60 18.09
C VAL A 37 10.49 4.66 19.14
N ARG A 38 10.28 5.90 18.71
CA ARG A 38 10.02 7.04 19.61
C ARG A 38 8.60 6.97 20.18
N GLY A 39 7.62 6.69 19.33
CA GLY A 39 6.26 6.34 19.72
C GLY A 39 6.23 5.13 20.65
N LEU A 40 6.94 4.05 20.30
CA LEU A 40 7.03 2.87 21.15
C LEU A 40 7.61 3.19 22.54
N GLU A 41 8.66 4.00 22.61
CA GLU A 41 9.22 4.44 23.88
C GLU A 41 8.20 5.24 24.72
N ARG A 42 7.40 6.11 24.10
CA ARG A 42 6.34 6.86 24.79
C ARG A 42 5.22 5.97 25.32
N GLU A 43 4.78 4.99 24.53
CA GLU A 43 3.73 4.05 24.92
C GLU A 43 4.19 3.14 26.07
N ILE A 44 5.43 2.66 26.02
CA ILE A 44 6.05 1.92 27.14
C ILE A 44 6.14 2.81 28.39
N ALA A 45 6.54 4.08 28.25
CA ALA A 45 6.60 5.00 29.37
C ALA A 45 5.22 5.27 29.99
N LYS A 46 4.17 5.40 29.16
CA LYS A 46 2.78 5.56 29.60
C LYS A 46 2.32 4.35 30.41
N LEU A 47 2.58 3.14 29.91
CA LEU A 47 2.30 1.89 30.59
C LEU A 47 3.00 1.84 31.96
N CYS A 48 4.31 2.09 32.00
CA CYS A 48 5.08 2.10 33.24
C CYS A 48 4.51 3.09 34.28
N ARG A 49 4.17 4.33 33.88
CA ARG A 49 3.57 5.31 34.81
C ARG A 49 2.25 4.85 35.38
N LYS A 50 1.41 4.23 34.55
CA LYS A 50 0.09 3.77 34.97
C LYS A 50 0.21 2.63 35.99
N VAL A 51 1.12 1.68 35.75
CA VAL A 51 1.44 0.61 36.70
C VAL A 51 1.91 1.15 38.04
N VAL A 52 2.82 2.13 38.05
CA VAL A 52 3.31 2.76 39.29
C VAL A 52 2.19 3.49 40.03
N THR A 53 1.29 4.14 39.29
CA THR A 53 0.12 4.83 39.87
C THR A 53 -0.82 3.83 40.54
N GLU A 54 -1.07 2.68 39.91
CA GLU A 54 -1.89 1.60 40.50
C GLU A 54 -1.22 1.00 41.74
N GLN A 55 0.11 0.78 41.73
CA GLN A 55 0.87 0.35 42.92
C GLN A 55 0.71 1.30 44.10
N ALA A 56 0.75 2.61 43.84
CA ALA A 56 0.68 3.62 44.88
C ALA A 56 -0.73 3.76 45.47
N LEU A 57 -1.78 3.51 44.67
CA LEU A 57 -3.17 3.71 45.08
C LEU A 57 -3.80 2.47 45.73
N ASP A 58 -3.60 1.28 45.15
CA ASP A 58 -4.33 0.08 45.58
C ASP A 58 -3.59 -0.75 46.65
N GLY A 59 -2.31 -0.43 46.94
CA GLY A 59 -1.48 -1.18 47.90
C GLY A 59 -1.29 -2.67 47.58
N GLY A 60 -1.79 -3.12 46.42
CA GLY A 60 -1.83 -4.51 45.98
C GLY A 60 -0.70 -4.88 45.03
N ALA A 61 -0.38 -6.18 45.00
CA ALA A 61 0.62 -6.74 44.10
C ALA A 61 0.19 -6.54 42.63
N VAL A 62 1.06 -5.91 41.84
CA VAL A 62 0.89 -5.88 40.38
C VAL A 62 1.21 -7.26 39.83
N ALA A 63 0.50 -7.66 38.78
CA ALA A 63 0.87 -8.83 37.99
C ALA A 63 2.35 -8.76 37.61
N GLU A 64 3.08 -9.83 37.92
CA GLU A 64 4.52 -9.93 37.66
C GLU A 64 4.87 -9.82 36.16
N VAL A 65 3.90 -10.20 35.32
CA VAL A 65 3.92 -10.08 33.87
C VAL A 65 2.67 -9.33 33.44
N LEU A 66 2.84 -8.25 32.70
CA LEU A 66 1.75 -7.53 32.07
C LEU A 66 1.44 -8.20 30.72
N GLU A 67 0.26 -8.81 30.67
CA GLU A 67 -0.27 -9.48 29.49
C GLU A 67 -1.02 -8.51 28.58
N SER A 68 -1.34 -8.96 27.37
CA SER A 68 -1.86 -8.09 26.32
C SER A 68 -3.29 -7.59 26.55
N ASP A 69 -4.09 -8.32 27.33
CA ASP A 69 -5.43 -7.93 27.78
C ASP A 69 -5.41 -6.67 28.66
N ALA A 70 -4.32 -6.44 29.40
CA ALA A 70 -4.15 -5.27 30.25
C ALA A 70 -3.84 -4.00 29.44
N LEU A 71 -3.42 -4.09 28.18
CA LEU A 71 -2.98 -2.92 27.40
C LEU A 71 -4.09 -1.87 27.24
N GLU A 72 -5.33 -2.28 27.04
CA GLU A 72 -6.43 -1.34 26.83
C GLU A 72 -6.70 -0.49 28.08
N LYS A 73 -6.65 -1.12 29.26
CA LYS A 73 -6.77 -0.43 30.57
C LYS A 73 -5.71 0.65 30.76
N HIS A 74 -4.48 0.42 30.28
CA HIS A 74 -3.33 1.28 30.56
C HIS A 74 -3.03 2.29 29.46
N ASN A 75 -3.08 1.86 28.20
CA ASN A 75 -2.73 2.67 27.03
C ASN A 75 -3.95 3.24 26.32
N GLY A 76 -5.16 2.80 26.69
CA GLY A 76 -6.44 3.18 26.09
C GLY A 76 -6.86 2.21 24.97
N VAL A 77 -7.98 2.51 24.30
CA VAL A 77 -8.41 1.76 23.11
C VAL A 77 -7.31 1.71 22.05
N ARG A 78 -7.31 0.66 21.22
CA ARG A 78 -6.38 0.50 20.10
C ARG A 78 -6.44 1.74 19.20
N LYS A 79 -5.27 2.29 18.85
CA LYS A 79 -5.16 3.53 18.07
C LYS A 79 -5.07 3.26 16.56
N PHE A 80 -4.55 2.09 16.21
CA PHE A 80 -4.33 1.65 14.85
C PHE A 80 -4.89 0.25 14.68
N ASN A 81 -5.33 -0.07 13.47
CA ASN A 81 -5.64 -1.43 13.07
C ASN A 81 -4.36 -2.09 12.55
N PHE A 82 -4.17 -3.37 12.88
CA PHE A 82 -3.08 -4.19 12.37
C PHE A 82 -3.70 -5.42 11.70
N GLY A 83 -3.37 -5.63 10.44
CA GLY A 83 -4.07 -6.54 9.55
C GLY A 83 -3.95 -6.06 8.11
N ARG A 84 -4.73 -6.64 7.19
CA ARG A 84 -4.73 -6.23 5.78
C ARG A 84 -5.06 -4.74 5.66
N ALA A 85 -4.41 -4.07 4.71
CA ALA A 85 -4.64 -2.66 4.38
C ALA A 85 -6.13 -2.38 4.09
N GLU A 86 -6.80 -3.32 3.44
CA GLU A 86 -8.25 -3.36 3.22
C GLU A 86 -8.77 -4.77 3.57
N GLU A 87 -9.95 -4.89 4.17
CA GLU A 87 -10.50 -6.21 4.56
C GLU A 87 -11.18 -6.92 3.38
N GLU A 88 -11.76 -6.15 2.46
CA GLU A 88 -12.55 -6.64 1.33
C GLU A 88 -12.06 -6.05 0.00
N ASN A 89 -12.18 -6.83 -1.06
CA ASN A 89 -11.90 -6.38 -2.42
C ASN A 89 -12.93 -5.32 -2.83
N GLN A 90 -12.46 -4.20 -3.37
CA GLN A 90 -13.31 -3.05 -3.64
C GLN A 90 -13.09 -2.50 -5.06
N VAL A 91 -14.16 -2.00 -5.66
CA VAL A 91 -14.09 -1.33 -6.96
C VAL A 91 -13.51 0.06 -6.77
N GLY A 92 -12.45 0.37 -7.52
CA GLY A 92 -11.84 1.69 -7.56
C GLY A 92 -10.94 2.03 -6.39
N ILE A 93 -10.70 1.11 -5.45
CA ILE A 93 -9.77 1.31 -4.33
C ILE A 93 -8.53 0.46 -4.55
N VAL A 94 -7.36 1.08 -4.57
CA VAL A 94 -6.08 0.40 -4.77
C VAL A 94 -5.12 0.76 -3.65
N THR A 95 -4.46 -0.25 -3.08
CA THR A 95 -3.35 -0.05 -2.15
C THR A 95 -2.05 0.22 -2.92
N GLY A 96 -1.59 1.47 -2.89
CA GLY A 96 -0.29 1.90 -3.40
C GLY A 96 0.79 1.93 -2.31
N LEU A 97 2.05 2.01 -2.72
CA LEU A 97 3.19 2.22 -1.81
C LEU A 97 3.90 3.54 -2.10
N ALA A 98 4.03 4.37 -1.07
CA ALA A 98 4.77 5.62 -1.14
C ALA A 98 6.02 5.61 -0.27
N TRP A 99 6.92 6.54 -0.59
CA TRP A 99 8.09 6.85 0.19
C TRP A 99 7.95 8.27 0.72
N THR A 100 8.13 8.43 2.03
CA THR A 100 8.16 9.74 2.70
C THR A 100 9.50 9.92 3.40
N GLN A 101 9.80 11.14 3.85
CA GLN A 101 11.02 11.43 4.62
C GLN A 101 11.13 10.62 5.92
N VAL A 102 10.03 10.11 6.46
CA VAL A 102 9.99 9.31 7.69
C VAL A 102 9.93 7.80 7.44
N GLY A 103 9.93 7.37 6.18
CA GLY A 103 9.88 5.98 5.75
C GLY A 103 8.76 5.69 4.76
N GLY A 104 8.59 4.40 4.43
CA GLY A 104 7.53 3.95 3.53
C GLY A 104 6.16 3.93 4.20
N GLU A 105 5.13 4.18 3.40
CA GLU A 105 3.73 4.22 3.83
C GLU A 105 2.82 3.59 2.76
N LEU A 106 1.73 2.96 3.20
CA LEU A 106 0.63 2.55 2.33
C LEU A 106 -0.24 3.76 1.99
N LEU A 107 -0.58 3.90 0.72
CA LEU A 107 -1.53 4.89 0.24
C LEU A 107 -2.75 4.20 -0.32
N ASN A 108 -3.94 4.65 0.05
CA ASN A 108 -5.15 4.25 -0.64
C ASN A 108 -5.39 5.23 -1.79
N ILE A 109 -5.53 4.67 -3.00
CA ILE A 109 -5.87 5.42 -4.20
C ILE A 109 -7.31 5.07 -4.51
N GLU A 110 -8.17 6.07 -4.47
CA GLU A 110 -9.59 5.95 -4.74
C GLU A 110 -9.91 6.56 -6.10
N ALA A 111 -10.74 5.89 -6.89
CA ALA A 111 -11.30 6.42 -8.11
C ALA A 111 -12.82 6.22 -8.11
N VAL A 112 -13.54 7.20 -8.66
CA VAL A 112 -14.98 7.13 -8.91
C VAL A 112 -15.26 7.66 -10.30
N ALA A 113 -16.22 7.04 -11.01
CA ALA A 113 -16.73 7.51 -12.28
C ALA A 113 -18.23 7.76 -12.13
N VAL A 114 -18.68 8.93 -12.55
CA VAL A 114 -20.09 9.34 -12.52
C VAL A 114 -20.52 9.85 -13.89
N PRO A 115 -21.81 9.77 -14.25
CA PRO A 115 -22.30 10.41 -15.48
C PRO A 115 -21.95 11.90 -15.51
N GLY A 116 -21.38 12.35 -16.63
CA GLY A 116 -20.75 13.66 -16.70
C GLY A 116 -20.44 14.11 -18.13
N LYS A 117 -19.42 14.95 -18.27
CA LYS A 117 -18.97 15.55 -19.54
C LYS A 117 -17.47 15.34 -19.80
N GLY A 118 -16.86 14.33 -19.20
CA GLY A 118 -15.44 14.06 -19.35
C GLY A 118 -14.52 14.81 -18.38
N LEU A 119 -15.06 15.39 -17.30
CA LEU A 119 -14.27 16.14 -16.32
C LEU A 119 -13.36 15.20 -15.52
N GLN A 120 -12.09 15.58 -15.40
CA GLN A 120 -11.10 14.85 -14.59
C GLN A 120 -10.80 15.66 -13.34
N THR A 121 -11.25 15.16 -12.19
CA THR A 121 -11.01 15.79 -10.88
C THR A 121 -9.97 15.00 -10.11
N LYS A 122 -9.08 15.72 -9.42
CA LYS A 122 -7.97 15.15 -8.64
C LYS A 122 -7.91 15.85 -7.28
N THR A 123 -7.90 15.09 -6.19
CA THR A 123 -7.82 15.64 -4.82
C THR A 123 -6.89 14.82 -3.93
N GLY A 124 -6.44 15.41 -2.80
CA GLY A 124 -5.53 14.74 -1.86
C GLY A 124 -4.15 15.38 -1.72
N SER A 125 -4.03 16.68 -2.05
CA SER A 125 -2.77 17.45 -1.99
C SER A 125 -1.66 16.84 -2.84
N LEU A 126 -1.97 16.65 -4.12
CA LEU A 126 -1.11 16.03 -5.12
C LEU A 126 -0.20 17.09 -5.77
N GLY A 127 1.11 16.85 -5.76
CA GLY A 127 2.07 17.65 -6.51
C GLY A 127 1.98 17.41 -8.02
N ASP A 128 2.72 18.22 -8.80
CA ASP A 128 2.60 18.25 -10.26
C ASP A 128 2.97 16.90 -10.91
N VAL A 129 3.98 16.21 -10.39
CA VAL A 129 4.43 14.91 -10.96
C VAL A 129 3.38 13.83 -10.74
N MET A 130 2.76 13.81 -9.56
CA MET A 130 1.67 12.88 -9.29
C MET A 130 0.43 13.20 -10.15
N GLN A 131 0.16 14.48 -10.40
CA GLN A 131 -0.92 14.90 -11.30
C GLN A 131 -0.70 14.52 -12.76
N GLU A 132 0.54 14.57 -13.26
CA GLU A 132 0.92 14.05 -14.58
C GLU A 132 0.75 12.53 -14.67
N SER A 133 1.05 11.81 -13.58
CA SER A 133 0.87 10.36 -13.50
C SER A 133 -0.60 9.95 -13.67
N ILE A 134 -1.54 10.71 -13.09
CA ILE A 134 -2.98 10.49 -13.29
C ILE A 134 -3.36 10.69 -14.76
N GLN A 135 -2.84 11.73 -15.41
CA GLN A 135 -3.11 11.99 -16.83
C GLN A 135 -2.54 10.90 -17.74
N ALA A 136 -1.35 10.38 -17.42
CA ALA A 136 -0.74 9.28 -18.15
C ALA A 136 -1.57 7.99 -18.02
N ALA A 137 -2.04 7.68 -16.80
CA ALA A 137 -2.92 6.55 -16.54
C ALA A 137 -4.24 6.65 -17.33
N LEU A 138 -4.94 7.78 -17.26
CA LEU A 138 -6.18 8.01 -18.01
C LEU A 138 -5.98 7.89 -19.52
N THR A 139 -4.85 8.43 -20.03
CA THR A 139 -4.51 8.33 -21.45
C THR A 139 -4.22 6.89 -21.87
N PHE A 140 -3.51 6.13 -21.04
CA PHE A 140 -3.27 4.70 -21.28
C PHE A 140 -4.60 3.93 -21.35
N VAL A 141 -5.48 4.11 -20.36
CA VAL A 141 -6.79 3.44 -20.34
C VAL A 141 -7.60 3.79 -21.58
N ARG A 142 -7.62 5.07 -21.98
CA ARG A 142 -8.28 5.49 -23.23
C ARG A 142 -7.70 4.80 -24.46
N SER A 143 -6.37 4.69 -24.56
CA SER A 143 -5.71 4.02 -25.68
C SER A 143 -5.97 2.51 -25.74
N ARG A 144 -6.37 1.90 -24.62
CA ARG A 144 -6.57 0.46 -24.46
C ARG A 144 -8.03 0.09 -24.19
N ALA A 145 -8.97 1.04 -24.28
CA ALA A 145 -10.35 0.87 -23.85
C ALA A 145 -11.02 -0.38 -24.45
N SER A 146 -10.88 -0.61 -25.76
CA SER A 146 -11.41 -1.81 -26.44
C SER A 146 -10.87 -3.12 -25.86
N PHE A 147 -9.56 -3.20 -25.57
CA PHE A 147 -8.92 -4.39 -24.99
C PHE A 147 -9.30 -4.61 -23.52
N LEU A 148 -9.70 -3.55 -22.83
CA LEU A 148 -10.02 -3.57 -21.40
C LEU A 148 -11.52 -3.70 -21.13
N GLY A 149 -12.38 -3.81 -22.16
CA GLY A 149 -13.83 -3.84 -21.95
C GLY A 149 -14.43 -2.51 -21.54
N VAL A 150 -13.72 -1.39 -21.74
CA VAL A 150 -14.13 -0.05 -21.32
C VAL A 150 -14.86 0.64 -22.47
N PRO A 151 -16.03 1.28 -22.24
CA PRO A 151 -16.75 2.03 -23.27
C PRO A 151 -15.86 3.06 -23.95
N LEU A 152 -15.82 3.11 -25.29
CA LEU A 152 -14.88 3.98 -26.03
C LEU A 152 -15.12 5.49 -25.80
N ASP A 153 -16.36 5.86 -25.49
CA ASP A 153 -16.85 7.20 -25.26
C ASP A 153 -16.84 7.61 -23.77
N PHE A 154 -16.27 6.80 -22.87
CA PHE A 154 -16.24 7.09 -21.43
C PHE A 154 -15.65 8.47 -21.10
N HIS A 155 -14.68 8.90 -21.89
CA HIS A 155 -13.96 10.17 -21.70
C HIS A 155 -14.78 11.41 -22.06
N GLU A 156 -15.95 11.24 -22.69
CA GLU A 156 -16.91 12.31 -23.00
C GLU A 156 -18.17 12.20 -22.13
N THR A 157 -18.52 11.00 -21.69
CA THR A 157 -19.79 10.69 -21.03
C THR A 157 -19.68 10.53 -19.50
N LEU A 158 -18.46 10.33 -18.99
CA LEU A 158 -18.20 10.14 -17.55
C LEU A 158 -17.23 11.19 -17.02
N ASP A 159 -17.53 11.72 -15.83
CA ASP A 159 -16.56 12.45 -15.03
C ASP A 159 -15.82 11.45 -14.13
N ILE A 160 -14.49 11.56 -14.08
CA ILE A 160 -13.63 10.70 -13.27
C ILE A 160 -13.00 11.54 -12.17
N HIS A 161 -13.12 11.07 -10.93
CA HIS A 161 -12.46 11.67 -9.77
C HIS A 161 -11.48 10.67 -9.18
N VAL A 162 -10.18 11.03 -9.20
CA VAL A 162 -9.13 10.30 -8.47
C VAL A 162 -8.80 11.03 -7.17
N HIS A 163 -8.89 10.33 -6.05
CA HIS A 163 -8.59 10.84 -4.71
C HIS A 163 -7.46 10.02 -4.07
N VAL A 164 -6.52 10.70 -3.40
CA VAL A 164 -5.49 10.03 -2.59
C VAL A 164 -5.47 10.64 -1.18
N PRO A 165 -6.19 10.05 -0.20
CA PRO A 165 -6.11 10.44 1.21
C PRO A 165 -4.68 10.30 1.77
N GLU A 166 -4.25 11.01 2.80
CA GLU A 166 -4.86 12.08 3.60
C GLU A 166 -4.59 13.47 2.99
N GLY A 167 -5.58 14.36 2.93
CA GLY A 167 -5.42 15.66 2.24
C GLY A 167 -4.43 16.64 2.89
N ALA A 168 -4.00 16.43 4.13
CA ALA A 168 -3.09 17.36 4.82
C ALA A 168 -1.60 17.13 4.50
N THR A 169 -1.25 15.93 4.05
CA THR A 169 0.13 15.53 3.76
C THR A 169 0.36 15.62 2.26
N PRO A 170 1.27 16.50 1.78
CA PRO A 170 1.61 16.59 0.37
C PRO A 170 2.13 15.24 -0.16
N LYS A 171 1.64 14.82 -1.32
CA LYS A 171 2.06 13.60 -2.00
C LYS A 171 2.55 13.95 -3.39
N ASP A 172 3.79 13.58 -3.68
CA ASP A 172 4.36 13.82 -4.99
C ASP A 172 5.30 12.70 -5.41
N GLY A 173 5.46 12.56 -6.71
CA GLY A 173 6.30 11.53 -7.34
C GLY A 173 5.51 10.51 -8.17
N PRO A 174 6.18 9.87 -9.14
CA PRO A 174 5.50 9.10 -10.18
C PRO A 174 5.16 7.66 -9.77
N SER A 175 5.62 7.21 -8.60
CA SER A 175 5.62 5.79 -8.21
C SER A 175 4.25 5.19 -7.88
N ALA A 176 3.17 5.97 -7.99
CA ALA A 176 1.78 5.53 -7.84
C ALA A 176 1.06 5.36 -9.20
N GLY A 177 1.75 5.59 -10.32
CA GLY A 177 1.15 5.58 -11.66
C GLY A 177 0.42 4.29 -12.01
N ILE A 178 1.01 3.12 -11.71
CA ILE A 178 0.33 1.84 -11.93
C ILE A 178 -0.91 1.67 -11.03
N GLY A 179 -0.86 2.15 -9.79
CA GLY A 179 -2.00 2.10 -8.87
C GLY A 179 -3.16 2.97 -9.32
N MET A 180 -2.87 4.18 -9.78
CA MET A 180 -3.87 5.09 -10.37
C MET A 180 -4.50 4.49 -11.62
N CYS A 181 -3.70 3.86 -12.48
CA CYS A 181 -4.22 3.17 -13.65
C CYS A 181 -5.14 2.01 -13.27
N THR A 182 -4.74 1.17 -12.31
CA THR A 182 -5.58 0.06 -11.83
C THR A 182 -6.90 0.57 -11.24
N ALA A 183 -6.89 1.66 -10.46
CA ALA A 183 -8.10 2.22 -9.86
C ALA A 183 -9.09 2.68 -10.94
N VAL A 184 -8.59 3.40 -11.97
CA VAL A 184 -9.40 3.84 -13.10
C VAL A 184 -9.97 2.65 -13.89
N VAL A 185 -9.14 1.64 -14.19
CA VAL A 185 -9.60 0.43 -14.89
C VAL A 185 -10.67 -0.29 -14.07
N SER A 186 -10.46 -0.44 -12.77
CA SER A 186 -11.40 -1.10 -11.86
C SER A 186 -12.77 -0.44 -11.89
N VAL A 187 -12.84 0.89 -11.77
CA VAL A 187 -14.11 1.63 -11.82
C VAL A 187 -14.80 1.50 -13.17
N LEU A 188 -14.05 1.66 -14.26
CA LEU A 188 -14.63 1.65 -15.61
C LEU A 188 -15.07 0.25 -16.07
N THR A 189 -14.54 -0.80 -15.46
CA THR A 189 -14.89 -2.21 -15.76
C THR A 189 -15.79 -2.84 -14.69
N ALA A 190 -16.02 -2.12 -13.57
CA ALA A 190 -16.69 -2.64 -12.38
C ALA A 190 -16.08 -3.95 -11.85
N ILE A 191 -14.76 -4.09 -11.94
CA ILE A 191 -14.03 -5.26 -11.43
C ILE A 191 -13.31 -4.86 -10.13
N PRO A 192 -13.57 -5.54 -9.00
CA PRO A 192 -12.90 -5.22 -7.75
C PRO A 192 -11.38 -5.42 -7.82
N VAL A 193 -10.66 -4.55 -7.14
CA VAL A 193 -9.23 -4.68 -6.88
C VAL A 193 -9.06 -5.56 -5.64
N ARG A 194 -8.05 -6.43 -5.71
CA ARG A 194 -7.64 -7.28 -4.60
C ARG A 194 -7.08 -6.49 -3.43
N ALA A 195 -7.67 -6.68 -2.26
CA ALA A 195 -7.30 -6.01 -1.01
C ALA A 195 -5.97 -6.52 -0.41
N ASP A 196 -5.54 -7.71 -0.81
CA ASP A 196 -4.29 -8.34 -0.38
C ASP A 196 -3.07 -7.93 -1.24
N VAL A 197 -3.28 -7.08 -2.26
CA VAL A 197 -2.26 -6.65 -3.21
C VAL A 197 -1.91 -5.17 -3.01
N ALA A 198 -0.61 -4.88 -2.81
CA ALA A 198 -0.08 -3.53 -2.93
C ALA A 198 0.80 -3.38 -4.18
N MET A 199 0.91 -2.17 -4.71
CA MET A 199 1.70 -1.93 -5.92
C MET A 199 2.46 -0.61 -5.92
N THR A 200 3.60 -0.60 -6.60
CA THR A 200 4.38 0.61 -6.87
C THR A 200 5.03 0.53 -8.24
N GLY A 201 5.06 1.66 -8.94
CA GLY A 201 5.60 1.72 -10.29
C GLY A 201 5.14 2.99 -10.99
N GLU A 202 6.03 3.59 -11.74
CA GLU A 202 5.67 4.64 -12.70
C GLU A 202 5.11 4.00 -13.97
N ILE A 203 4.14 4.67 -14.61
CA ILE A 203 3.53 4.20 -15.85
C ILE A 203 3.81 5.17 -16.99
N THR A 204 4.17 4.62 -18.15
CA THR A 204 4.26 5.40 -19.40
C THR A 204 2.94 5.40 -20.16
N LEU A 205 2.77 6.33 -21.11
CA LEU A 205 1.63 6.35 -22.02
C LEU A 205 1.46 5.06 -22.85
N ARG A 206 2.51 4.25 -22.98
CA ARG A 206 2.50 2.96 -23.69
C ARG A 206 2.26 1.75 -22.77
N GLY A 207 2.10 1.97 -21.47
CA GLY A 207 1.87 0.92 -20.50
C GLY A 207 3.12 0.17 -20.02
N ARG A 208 4.32 0.68 -20.31
CA ARG A 208 5.56 0.17 -19.66
C ARG A 208 5.59 0.65 -18.22
N VAL A 209 5.96 -0.25 -17.32
CA VAL A 209 6.21 0.02 -15.90
C VAL A 209 7.68 0.40 -15.72
N LEU A 210 7.93 1.56 -15.11
CA LEU A 210 9.27 2.12 -14.92
C LEU A 210 9.74 1.98 -13.45
N PRO A 211 11.07 1.91 -13.24
CA PRO A 211 11.64 1.73 -11.91
C PRO A 211 11.33 2.89 -10.97
N ILE A 212 11.31 2.58 -9.68
CA ILE A 212 11.04 3.53 -8.60
C ILE A 212 12.18 3.58 -7.58
N GLY A 213 12.19 4.60 -6.72
CA GLY A 213 13.08 4.69 -5.57
C GLY A 213 12.45 4.17 -4.27
N GLY A 214 13.29 3.87 -3.28
CA GLY A 214 12.87 3.54 -1.91
C GLY A 214 12.16 2.20 -1.78
N LEU A 215 12.53 1.19 -2.59
CA LEU A 215 11.86 -0.11 -2.59
C LEU A 215 11.89 -0.78 -1.21
N LYS A 216 13.03 -0.71 -0.52
CA LYS A 216 13.21 -1.29 0.82
C LYS A 216 12.20 -0.72 1.81
N GLU A 217 12.06 0.59 1.88
CA GLU A 217 11.14 1.26 2.80
C GLU A 217 9.68 0.96 2.44
N LYS A 218 9.37 0.86 1.14
CA LYS A 218 8.03 0.50 0.63
C LYS A 218 7.65 -0.94 1.00
N LEU A 219 8.54 -1.91 0.82
CA LEU A 219 8.29 -3.31 1.20
C LEU A 219 8.17 -3.48 2.71
N LEU A 220 8.96 -2.73 3.49
CA LEU A 220 8.79 -2.65 4.93
C LEU A 220 7.40 -2.12 5.33
N ALA A 221 6.86 -1.16 4.57
CA ALA A 221 5.51 -0.62 4.81
C ALA A 221 4.42 -1.63 4.44
N ALA A 222 4.56 -2.32 3.31
CA ALA A 222 3.65 -3.38 2.88
C ALA A 222 3.58 -4.51 3.92
N HIS A 223 4.74 -4.97 4.40
CA HIS A 223 4.84 -5.98 5.45
C HIS A 223 4.17 -5.55 6.75
N ARG A 224 4.42 -4.32 7.21
CA ARG A 224 3.75 -3.77 8.41
C ARG A 224 2.24 -3.64 8.25
N GLY A 225 1.79 -3.36 7.03
CA GLY A 225 0.37 -3.22 6.71
C GLY A 225 -0.31 -4.51 6.28
N GLY A 226 0.31 -5.67 6.55
CA GLY A 226 -0.33 -6.98 6.35
C GLY A 226 -0.69 -7.30 4.90
N VAL A 227 0.00 -6.70 3.93
CA VAL A 227 -0.16 -7.01 2.50
C VAL A 227 0.48 -8.36 2.21
N GLU A 228 -0.16 -9.19 1.40
CA GLU A 228 0.35 -10.53 1.04
C GLU A 228 1.20 -10.48 -0.23
N MET A 229 0.74 -9.75 -1.25
CA MET A 229 1.41 -9.63 -2.55
C MET A 229 1.83 -8.19 -2.85
N VAL A 230 3.07 -8.00 -3.32
CA VAL A 230 3.55 -6.69 -3.76
C VAL A 230 4.00 -6.71 -5.21
N ILE A 231 3.35 -5.90 -6.04
CA ILE A 231 3.73 -5.70 -7.45
C ILE A 231 4.78 -4.60 -7.54
N ILE A 232 5.92 -4.92 -8.15
CA ILE A 232 7.07 -4.01 -8.30
C ILE A 232 7.52 -3.94 -9.76
N PRO A 233 8.22 -2.88 -10.19
CA PRO A 233 8.82 -2.86 -11.52
C PRO A 233 9.91 -3.93 -11.65
N ASP A 234 9.98 -4.57 -12.81
CA ASP A 234 10.99 -5.59 -13.16
C ASP A 234 12.42 -5.09 -12.92
N GLU A 235 12.71 -3.85 -13.32
CA GLU A 235 14.04 -3.24 -13.15
C GLU A 235 14.44 -3.04 -11.67
N ASN A 236 13.48 -3.06 -10.74
CA ASN A 236 13.73 -2.95 -9.30
C ASN A 236 14.02 -4.32 -8.63
N GLU A 237 13.98 -5.43 -9.36
CA GLU A 237 14.33 -6.75 -8.80
C GLU A 237 15.75 -6.76 -8.21
N ARG A 238 16.68 -6.01 -8.83
CA ARG A 238 18.04 -5.84 -8.33
C ARG A 238 18.12 -5.21 -6.94
N ASP A 239 17.15 -4.36 -6.58
CA ASP A 239 17.11 -3.63 -5.30
C ASP A 239 16.62 -4.53 -4.15
N LEU A 240 16.05 -5.70 -4.45
CA LEU A 240 15.68 -6.71 -3.45
C LEU A 240 16.89 -7.23 -2.65
N LYS A 241 18.11 -7.04 -3.14
CA LYS A 241 19.34 -7.34 -2.40
C LYS A 241 19.49 -6.51 -1.13
N GLU A 242 18.89 -5.31 -1.09
CA GLU A 242 18.93 -4.42 0.08
C GLU A 242 17.81 -4.70 1.09
N VAL A 243 16.91 -5.62 0.75
CA VAL A 243 15.74 -5.98 1.54
C VAL A 243 16.07 -7.18 2.43
N PRO A 244 15.84 -7.09 3.75
CA PRO A 244 16.02 -8.21 4.69
C PRO A 244 15.30 -9.49 4.25
N ASP A 245 15.95 -10.64 4.38
CA ASP A 245 15.40 -11.95 3.94
C ASP A 245 14.06 -12.29 4.57
N LYS A 246 13.88 -11.93 5.85
CA LYS A 246 12.60 -12.13 6.55
C LYS A 246 11.42 -11.46 5.83
N ILE A 247 11.62 -10.26 5.28
CA ILE A 247 10.55 -9.53 4.58
C ILE A 247 10.27 -10.17 3.22
N LYS A 248 11.32 -10.61 2.51
CA LYS A 248 11.18 -11.30 1.22
C LYS A 248 10.50 -12.66 1.36
N GLN A 249 10.63 -13.32 2.51
CA GLN A 249 9.97 -14.59 2.80
C GLN A 249 8.49 -14.39 3.18
N ASP A 250 8.14 -13.27 3.81
CA ASP A 250 6.79 -12.97 4.28
C ASP A 250 5.91 -12.30 3.19
N LEU A 251 6.47 -11.85 2.06
CA LEU A 251 5.76 -11.18 0.96
C LEU A 251 5.90 -11.94 -0.37
N ASP A 252 4.80 -12.11 -1.12
CA ASP A 252 4.84 -12.54 -2.52
C ASP A 252 5.17 -11.34 -3.43
N ILE A 253 6.44 -11.19 -3.79
CA ILE A 253 6.92 -10.07 -4.61
C ILE A 253 6.83 -10.44 -6.10
N ARG A 254 6.09 -9.65 -6.88
CA ARG A 254 5.85 -9.86 -8.31
C ARG A 254 6.47 -8.76 -9.18
N PRO A 255 7.63 -8.99 -9.79
CA PRO A 255 8.22 -8.07 -10.76
C PRO A 255 7.41 -8.05 -12.07
N VAL A 256 7.13 -6.85 -12.60
CA VAL A 256 6.37 -6.64 -13.83
C VAL A 256 7.00 -5.61 -14.75
N LYS A 257 6.85 -5.82 -16.07
CA LYS A 257 7.31 -4.90 -17.12
C LYS A 257 6.18 -4.07 -17.71
N TRP A 258 4.96 -4.59 -17.69
CA TRP A 258 3.80 -4.03 -18.41
C TRP A 258 2.56 -3.90 -17.54
N MET A 259 1.77 -2.88 -17.80
CA MET A 259 0.51 -2.62 -17.11
C MET A 259 -0.51 -3.76 -17.27
N ASP A 260 -0.49 -4.50 -18.40
CA ASP A 260 -1.33 -5.69 -18.58
C ASP A 260 -1.09 -6.72 -17.46
N GLN A 261 0.17 -6.91 -17.03
CA GLN A 261 0.52 -7.83 -15.94
C GLN A 261 0.04 -7.32 -14.58
N VAL A 262 0.10 -6.00 -14.37
CA VAL A 262 -0.42 -5.37 -13.14
C VAL A 262 -1.93 -5.62 -13.03
N ILE A 263 -2.68 -5.36 -14.10
CA ILE A 263 -4.14 -5.55 -14.15
C ILE A 263 -4.51 -7.00 -13.87
N GLU A 264 -3.78 -7.96 -14.45
CA GLU A 264 -3.99 -9.39 -14.23
C GLU A 264 -3.77 -9.82 -12.78
N LEU A 265 -2.74 -9.29 -12.11
CA LEU A 265 -2.39 -9.67 -10.75
C LEU A 265 -3.29 -8.97 -9.71
N ALA A 266 -3.72 -7.73 -10.01
CA ALA A 266 -4.37 -6.84 -9.06
C ALA A 266 -5.90 -6.90 -9.08
N LEU A 267 -6.54 -7.24 -10.20
CA LEU A 267 -8.00 -7.35 -10.29
C LEU A 267 -8.47 -8.77 -9.97
N GLU A 268 -9.68 -8.93 -9.43
CA GLU A 268 -10.27 -10.25 -9.14
C GLU A 268 -10.42 -11.13 -10.40
N ARG A 269 -10.70 -10.50 -11.54
CA ARG A 269 -10.77 -11.16 -12.84
C ARG A 269 -10.18 -10.26 -13.92
N ARG A 270 -9.75 -10.87 -15.02
CA ARG A 270 -9.28 -10.11 -16.17
C ARG A 270 -10.45 -9.38 -16.84
N PRO A 271 -10.28 -8.11 -17.25
CA PRO A 271 -11.27 -7.43 -18.08
C PRO A 271 -11.47 -8.15 -19.41
N GLU A 272 -12.71 -8.20 -19.88
CA GLU A 272 -13.09 -8.82 -21.15
C GLU A 272 -13.14 -7.77 -22.26
N PRO A 273 -12.47 -7.98 -23.41
CA PRO A 273 -12.51 -7.05 -24.53
C PRO A 273 -13.94 -6.82 -25.06
N LEU A 274 -14.24 -5.59 -25.53
CA LEU A 274 -15.57 -5.23 -26.05
C LEU A 274 -15.96 -5.98 -27.33
N ASP A 275 -14.97 -6.43 -28.11
CA ASP A 275 -15.20 -7.08 -29.41
C ASP A 275 -13.97 -7.91 -29.81
N GLU A 276 -14.13 -9.24 -29.94
CA GLU A 276 -13.07 -10.15 -30.39
C GLU A 276 -12.62 -9.84 -31.82
N GLU A 277 -13.49 -9.26 -32.66
CA GLU A 277 -13.20 -8.96 -34.06
C GLU A 277 -12.27 -7.74 -34.22
N LEU A 278 -12.34 -6.77 -33.29
CA LEU A 278 -11.42 -5.64 -33.18
C LEU A 278 -10.01 -6.05 -32.72
N LEU A 279 -9.89 -7.15 -31.94
CA LEU A 279 -8.58 -7.75 -31.61
C LEU A 279 -7.95 -8.41 -32.84
N ALA A 280 -8.77 -9.04 -33.69
CA ALA A 280 -8.34 -9.68 -34.92
C ALA A 280 -7.98 -8.65 -36.01
N ASN A 281 -8.57 -7.46 -36.00
CA ASN A 281 -8.34 -6.43 -37.02
C ASN A 281 -8.42 -4.99 -36.45
N PRO A 282 -7.38 -4.53 -35.74
CA PRO A 282 -7.40 -3.23 -35.08
C PRO A 282 -7.31 -2.09 -36.13
N LYS A 283 -8.39 -1.29 -36.27
CA LYS A 283 -8.42 -0.09 -37.15
C LYS A 283 -7.40 0.98 -36.77
N VAL A 284 -6.89 0.93 -35.54
CA VAL A 284 -5.74 1.70 -35.06
C VAL A 284 -4.63 0.68 -34.78
N PRO A 285 -3.48 0.73 -35.46
CA PRO A 285 -2.43 -0.26 -35.23
C PRO A 285 -2.04 -0.26 -33.74
N PRO A 286 -2.01 -1.43 -33.09
CA PRO A 286 -1.58 -1.50 -31.70
C PRO A 286 -0.17 -0.94 -31.62
N VAL A 287 0.11 -0.18 -30.56
CA VAL A 287 1.49 0.17 -30.22
C VAL A 287 2.21 -1.16 -30.01
N LYS A 288 2.99 -1.59 -31.00
CA LYS A 288 3.75 -2.84 -30.94
C LYS A 288 4.59 -2.80 -29.66
N LYS A 289 4.45 -3.81 -28.80
CA LYS A 289 5.43 -4.08 -27.75
C LYS A 289 6.79 -4.16 -28.46
N PRO A 290 7.81 -3.37 -28.04
CA PRO A 290 9.17 -3.61 -28.51
C PRO A 290 9.48 -5.08 -28.22
N ILE A 291 9.91 -5.81 -29.25
CA ILE A 291 10.38 -7.17 -29.10
C ILE A 291 11.67 -7.06 -28.28
N ASP A 292 11.57 -7.30 -26.97
CA ASP A 292 12.70 -7.52 -26.08
C ASP A 292 13.05 -9.01 -26.23
N ASP A 293 14.03 -9.31 -27.09
CA ASP A 293 14.62 -10.65 -27.27
C ASP A 293 15.42 -11.05 -26.01
N GLY A 294 14.73 -11.15 -24.87
CA GLY A 294 15.25 -11.80 -23.67
C GLY A 294 15.48 -13.29 -23.95
N PRO A 295 16.51 -13.91 -23.36
CA PRO A 295 16.95 -15.24 -23.77
C PRO A 295 15.85 -16.27 -23.53
N VAL A 296 15.49 -16.98 -24.61
CA VAL A 296 14.62 -18.15 -24.60
C VAL A 296 15.25 -19.18 -23.67
N VAL A 297 14.61 -19.43 -22.52
CA VAL A 297 14.93 -20.56 -21.67
C VAL A 297 14.46 -21.82 -22.41
N ASN A 298 15.39 -22.52 -23.05
CA ASN A 298 15.13 -23.83 -23.64
C ASN A 298 14.87 -24.84 -22.51
N PRO A 299 13.77 -25.60 -22.55
CA PRO A 299 13.52 -26.66 -21.58
C PRO A 299 14.28 -27.92 -22.00
N HIS A 300 15.47 -28.11 -21.42
CA HIS A 300 16.12 -29.41 -21.28
C HIS A 300 16.63 -29.56 -19.85
#